data_AF-A0A553Z3W3-F1
#
_entry.id   AF-A0A553Z3W3-F1
#
_cell.length_a   1.000
_cell.length_b   1.000
_cell.length_c   1.000
_cell.angle_alpha   90.00
_cell.angle_beta   90.00
_cell.angle_gamma   90.00
#
_symmetry.space_group_name_H-M   'P 1'
#
loop_
_entity.id
_entity.type
_entity.pdbx_description
1 polymer ?
#
loop_
_entity_poly.entity_id
_entity_poly.type
_entity_poly.pdbx_seq_one_letter_code
_entity_poly.pdbx_strand_id
1 'polypeptide(L)' 'SGGVASFTTSTLGIGTHSLTAVYNGSGNFNTSTSPVDTQTVTP' A
#
# COMPACT_ATOMS: atom_id res chain seq x y z
N SER A 1 12.41 8.95 -14.18
CA SER A 1 11.34 9.40 -13.26
C SER A 1 10.76 8.16 -12.60
N GLY A 2 10.82 8.05 -11.27
CA GLY A 2 10.21 6.95 -10.52
C GLY A 2 8.85 7.41 -10.01
N GLY A 3 7.76 6.90 -10.57
CA GLY A 3 6.41 7.28 -10.17
C GLY A 3 6.13 6.82 -8.75
N VAL A 4 5.85 7.79 -7.86
CA VAL A 4 5.45 7.51 -6.48
C VAL A 4 3.95 7.75 -6.36
N ALA A 5 3.22 6.76 -5.83
CA ALA A 5 1.84 6.90 -5.43
C ALA A 5 1.76 7.01 -3.91
N SER A 6 0.93 7.90 -3.39
CA SER A 6 0.75 8.11 -1.95
C SER A 6 -0.73 7.95 -1.58
N PHE A 7 -0.97 7.26 -0.48
CA PHE A 7 -2.30 7.06 0.10
C PHE A 7 -2.22 7.41 1.59
N THR A 8 -3.21 8.14 2.09
CA THR A 8 -3.31 8.54 3.50
C THR A 8 -4.69 8.17 4.04
N THR A 9 -4.72 7.66 5.27
CA THR A 9 -5.95 7.28 5.96
C THR A 9 -5.75 7.44 7.47
N SER A 10 -6.79 7.87 8.17
CA SER A 10 -6.81 8.07 9.63
C SER A 10 -7.90 7.26 10.33
N THR A 11 -8.62 6.42 9.59
CA THR A 11 -9.79 5.68 10.08
C THR A 11 -9.43 4.26 10.54
N LEU A 12 -8.16 3.88 10.55
CA LEU A 12 -7.72 2.58 11.06
C LEU A 12 -7.95 2.55 12.57
N GLY A 13 -8.81 1.63 13.01
CA GLY A 13 -9.00 1.37 14.44
C GLY A 13 -7.74 0.80 15.09
N ILE A 14 -7.71 0.79 16.43
CA ILE A 14 -6.66 0.14 17.22
C ILE A 14 -6.54 -1.33 16.79
N GLY A 15 -5.32 -1.78 16.53
CA GLY A 15 -5.04 -3.14 16.06
C GLY A 15 -3.96 -3.21 15.00
N THR A 16 -3.76 -4.40 14.44
CA THR A 16 -2.79 -4.67 13.37
C THR A 16 -3.50 -4.76 12.03
N HIS A 17 -2.97 -4.05 11.04
CA HIS A 17 -3.51 -3.97 9.68
C HIS A 17 -2.44 -4.41 8.69
N SER A 18 -2.81 -5.27 7.74
CA SER A 18 -1.94 -5.70 6.65
C SER A 18 -2.27 -4.88 5.39
N LEU A 19 -1.30 -4.14 4.88
CA LEU A 19 -1.43 -3.29 3.70
C LEU A 19 -0.60 -3.84 2.55
N THR A 20 -1.11 -3.75 1.33
CA THR A 20 -0.37 -4.01 0.10
C THR A 20 -0.68 -2.92 -0.91
N ALA A 21 0.32 -2.58 -1.73
CA ALA A 21 0.13 -1.72 -2.90
C ALA A 21 0.07 -2.59 -4.15
N VAL A 22 -0.92 -2.34 -5.00
CA VAL A 22 -1.10 -3.04 -6.28
C VAL A 22 -0.91 -2.05 -7.42
N TYR A 23 0.03 -2.36 -8.30
CA TYR A 23 0.17 -1.69 -9.59
C TYR A 23 -0.42 -2.60 -10.67
N ASN A 24 -1.50 -2.15 -11.31
CA ASN A 24 -2.24 -2.90 -12.31
C ASN A 24 -1.54 -2.98 -13.68
N GLY A 25 -0.27 -2.55 -13.78
CA GLY A 25 0.45 -2.53 -15.04
C GLY A 25 0.05 -1.36 -15.95
N SER A 26 0.71 -1.30 -17.11
CA SER A 26 0.37 -0.43 -18.23
C SER A 26 0.92 -1.05 -19.53
N GLY A 27 0.71 -0.40 -20.68
CA GLY A 27 1.23 -0.90 -21.96
C GLY A 27 2.75 -1.11 -22.03
N ASN A 28 3.51 -0.54 -21.09
CA ASN A 28 4.97 -0.64 -21.03
C ASN A 28 5.50 -1.37 -19.79
N PHE A 29 4.65 -1.66 -18.80
CA PHE A 29 5.08 -2.22 -17.51
C PHE A 29 4.12 -3.30 -17.01
N ASN A 30 4.67 -4.40 -16.51
CA ASN A 30 3.89 -5.50 -15.95
C ASN A 30 3.17 -5.09 -14.65
N THR A 31 2.18 -5.89 -14.29
CA THR A 31 1.53 -5.80 -12.98
C THR A 31 2.51 -6.17 -11.86
N SER A 32 2.41 -5.53 -10.71
CA SER A 32 3.18 -5.89 -9.52
C SER A 32 2.40 -5.60 -8.24
N THR A 33 2.68 -6.39 -7.21
CA THR A 33 2.14 -6.21 -5.86
C THR A 33 3.31 -6.09 -4.89
N SER A 34 3.25 -5.13 -3.97
CA SER A 34 4.27 -4.97 -2.94
C SER A 34 4.25 -6.14 -1.95
N PRO A 35 5.33 -6.35 -1.18
CA PRO A 35 5.25 -7.09 0.06
C PRO A 35 4.20 -6.49 1.00
N VAL A 36 3.73 -7.31 1.96
CA VAL A 36 2.82 -6.85 3.01
C VAL A 36 3.55 -5.88 3.92
N ASP A 37 2.98 -4.70 4.08
CA ASP A 37 3.30 -3.76 5.15
C ASP A 37 2.39 -4.00 6.35
N THR A 38 2.97 -4.04 7.55
CA THR A 38 2.21 -4.30 8.78
C THR A 38 2.11 -3.03 9.59
N GLN A 39 0.95 -2.38 9.53
CA GLN A 39 0.67 -1.18 10.30
C GLN A 39 0.00 -1.55 11.62
N THR A 40 0.64 -1.21 12.74
CA THR A 40 0.04 -1.34 14.07
C THR A 40 -0.44 0.02 14.55
N VAL A 41 -1.69 0.10 14.99
CA VAL A 41 -2.28 1.28 15.62
C VAL A 41 -2.45 0.99 17.11
N THR A 42 -1.77 1.78 17.94
CA THR A 42 -1.82 1.69 19.40
C THR A 42 -2.56 2.89 20.00
N PRO A 43 -3.12 2.77 21.22
CA PRO A 43 -3.67 3.90 21.97
C PRO A 43 -2.65 5.03 22.20
#